data_AF-A0A969PUJ9-F1
#
_entry.id   AF-A0A969PUJ9-F1
#
_cell.length_a   1.000
_cell.length_b   1.000
_cell.length_c   1.000
_cell.angle_alpha   90.00
_cell.angle_beta   90.00
_cell.angle_gamma   90.00
#
_symmetry.space_group_name_H-M   'P 1'
#
loop_
_entity.id
_entity.type
_entity.pdbx_description
1 polymer ?
#
loop_
_entity_poly.entity_id
_entity_poly.type
_entity_poly.pdbx_seq_one_letter_code
_entity_poly.pdbx_strand_id
1 'polypeptide(L)' 'MEIQILSAISGRLRLRIPRLNHDSNYATQIDGELKVLRFVTGIRINPPASSIAITYNTKTISDTKAKK' A
#
# COMPACT_ATOMS: atom_id res chain seq x y z
N MET A 1 14.05 -2.63 10.68
CA MET A 1 13.31 -2.78 9.41
C MET A 1 12.05 -1.94 9.52
N GLU A 2 12.10 -0.71 9.02
CA GLU A 2 10.98 0.23 9.17
C GLU A 2 10.15 0.31 7.89
N ILE A 3 8.83 0.46 8.06
CA ILE A 3 7.92 0.76 6.96
C ILE A 3 8.02 2.26 6.68
N GLN A 4 8.23 2.62 5.41
CA GLN A 4 8.38 4.02 5.00
C GLN A 4 7.30 4.40 3.99
N ILE A 5 6.82 5.64 4.06
CA ILE A 5 5.94 6.20 3.05
C ILE A 5 6.80 6.74 1.91
N LEU A 6 6.72 6.12 0.73
CA LEU A 6 7.41 6.59 -0.47
C LEU A 6 6.65 7.72 -1.15
N SER A 7 5.32 7.64 -1.13
CA SER A 7 4.44 8.66 -1.71
C SER A 7 3.04 8.53 -1.14
N ALA A 8 2.41 9.66 -0.79
CA ALA A 8 1.02 9.73 -0.39
C ALA A 8 0.35 10.87 -1.16
N ILE A 9 -0.45 10.51 -2.16
CA ILE A 9 -1.26 11.44 -2.94
C ILE A 9 -2.72 11.02 -2.86
N SER A 10 -3.63 11.93 -3.21
CA SER A 10 -5.06 11.65 -3.20
C SER A 10 -5.38 10.38 -4.01
N GLY A 11 -5.94 9.39 -3.34
CA GLY A 11 -6.35 8.11 -3.93
C GLY A 11 -5.23 7.13 -4.24
N ARG A 12 -3.97 7.44 -3.88
CA ARG A 12 -2.85 6.52 -4.06
C ARG A 12 -1.79 6.66 -2.96
N LEU A 13 -1.55 5.56 -2.27
CA LEU A 13 -0.52 5.42 -1.25
C LEU A 13 0.55 4.44 -1.73
N ARG A 14 1.83 4.82 -1.63
CA ARG A 14 2.97 3.93 -1.89
C ARG A 14 3.83 3.79 -0.66
N LEU A 15 4.00 2.56 -0.19
CA LEU A 15 4.80 2.22 0.97
C LEU A 15 6.01 1.37 0.55
N ARG A 16 7.12 1.55 1.27
CA ARG A 16 8.24 0.62 1.27
C ARG A 16 8.09 -0.30 2.47
N ILE A 17 8.02 -1.59 2.21
CA ILE A 17 7.95 -2.66 3.20
C ILE A 17 9.05 -3.67 2.86
N PRO A 18 10.22 -3.61 3.53
CA PRO A 18 11.37 -4.48 3.25
C PRO A 18 11.04 -5.98 3.22
N ARG A 19 10.08 -6.40 4.05
CA ARG A 19 9.61 -7.79 4.14
C ARG A 19 9.06 -8.32 2.81
N LEU A 20 8.50 -7.46 1.95
CA LEU A 20 7.95 -7.86 0.64
C LEU A 20 8.99 -8.47 -0.29
N ASN A 21 10.28 -8.16 -0.12
CA ASN A 21 11.34 -8.69 -0.98
C ASN A 21 11.76 -10.13 -0.62
N HIS A 22 11.61 -10.52 0.65
CA HIS A 22 12.14 -11.78 1.16
C HIS A 22 11.04 -12.78 1.53
N ASP A 23 9.79 -12.34 1.65
CA ASP A 23 8.66 -13.14 2.12
C ASP A 23 7.49 -13.02 1.15
N SER A 24 7.41 -13.96 0.21
CA SER A 24 6.33 -14.05 -0.79
C SER A 24 4.99 -14.42 -0.15
N ASN A 25 5.00 -15.16 0.97
CA ASN A 25 3.79 -15.49 1.71
C ASN A 25 3.20 -14.22 2.32
N TYR A 26 4.04 -13.38 2.93
CA TYR A 26 3.62 -12.07 3.42
C TYR A 26 3.06 -11.17 2.32
N ALA A 27 3.69 -11.18 1.13
CA ALA A 27 3.19 -10.42 -0.03
C ALA A 27 1.79 -10.91 -0.48
N THR A 28 1.55 -12.22 -0.44
CA THR A 28 0.25 -12.80 -0.78
C THR A 28 -0.80 -12.50 0.28
N GLN A 29 -0.43 -12.60 1.56
CA GLN A 29 -1.32 -12.31 2.68
C GLN A 29 -1.77 -10.85 2.65
N ILE A 30 -0.84 -9.90 2.53
CA ILE A 30 -1.21 -8.47 2.53
C ILE A 30 -2.06 -8.09 1.31
N ASP A 31 -1.82 -8.71 0.15
CA ASP A 31 -2.68 -8.53 -1.04
C ASP A 31 -4.11 -9.02 -0.77
N GLY A 32 -4.26 -10.19 -0.13
CA GLY A 32 -5.57 -10.72 0.27
C GLY A 32 -6.31 -9.81 1.26
N GLU A 33 -5.65 -9.40 2.33
CA GLU A 33 -6.22 -8.49 3.34
C GLU A 33 -6.66 -7.16 2.73
N LEU A 34 -5.85 -6.58 1.84
CA LEU A 34 -6.16 -5.33 1.17
C LEU A 34 -7.33 -5.46 0.16
N LYS A 35 -7.49 -6.62 -0.50
CA LYS A 35 -8.60 -6.87 -1.43
C LYS A 35 -9.96 -6.95 -0.75
N VAL A 36 -10.01 -7.32 0.54
CA VAL A 36 -11.26 -7.36 1.31
C VAL A 36 -11.77 -5.95 1.64
N LEU A 37 -10.88 -4.95 1.62
CA LEU A 37 -11.22 -3.56 1.92
C LEU A 37 -11.99 -2.94 0.74
N ARG A 38 -13.29 -2.69 0.93
CA ARG A 38 -14.21 -2.17 -0.10
C ARG A 38 -13.79 -0.84 -0.73
N PHE A 39 -12.95 -0.06 -0.05
CA PHE A 39 -12.45 1.22 -0.56
C PHE A 39 -11.18 1.06 -1.40
N VAL A 40 -10.49 -0.09 -1.36
CA VAL A 40 -9.30 -0.35 -2.17
C VAL A 40 -9.75 -0.71 -3.57
N THR A 41 -9.28 0.04 -4.55
CA THR A 41 -9.64 -0.12 -5.97
C THR A 41 -8.52 -0.72 -6.80
N GLY A 42 -7.30 -0.81 -6.27
CA GLY A 42 -6.19 -1.46 -6.94
C GLY A 42 -4.98 -1.64 -6.02
N ILE A 43 -4.23 -2.72 -6.25
CA ILE A 43 -3.04 -3.07 -5.49
C ILE A 43 -1.95 -3.46 -6.49
N ARG A 44 -0.74 -2.95 -6.28
CA ARG A 44 0.46 -3.31 -7.05
C ARG A 44 1.62 -3.55 -6.10
N ILE A 45 2.07 -4.79 -6.02
CA ILE A 45 3.23 -5.19 -5.23
C ILE A 45 4.44 -5.32 -6.16
N ASN A 46 5.57 -4.73 -5.78
CA ASN A 46 6.85 -4.86 -6.45
C ASN A 46 7.89 -5.37 -5.43
N PRO A 47 8.10 -6.70 -5.35
CA PRO A 47 9.03 -7.32 -4.41
C PRO A 47 10.49 -6.84 -4.58
N PRO A 48 11.07 -6.76 -5.80
CA PRO A 48 12.43 -6.23 -5.98
C PRO A 48 12.62 -4.81 -5.42
N ALA A 49 11.59 -3.96 -5.53
CA ALA A 49 11.62 -2.61 -4.97
C ALA A 49 11.21 -2.56 -3.48
N SER A 50 10.88 -3.71 -2.87
CA SER A 50 10.29 -3.81 -1.53
C SER A 50 9.12 -2.84 -1.33
N SER A 51 8.28 -2.66 -2.37
CA SER A 51 7.26 -1.60 -2.35
C SER A 51 5.89 -2.10 -2.74
N ILE A 52 4.87 -1.46 -2.16
CA ILE A 52 3.47 -1.68 -2.48
C ILE A 52 2.84 -0.34 -2.82
N ALA A 53 2.03 -0.31 -3.88
CA ALA A 53 1.18 0.80 -4.22
C ALA A 53 -0.28 0.37 -4.08
N ILE A 54 -1.04 1.16 -3.33
CA ILE A 54 -2.44 0.95 -3.00
C ILE A 54 -3.20 2.12 -3.62
N THR A 55 -4.16 1.83 -4.47
CA THR A 55 -5.13 2.79 -4.99
C THR A 55 -6.43 2.62 -4.22
N TYR A 56 -7.00 3.72 -3.77
CA TYR A 56 -8.21 3.72 -2.96
C TYR A 56 -9.19 4.82 -3.39
N ASN A 57 -10.45 4.62 -3.04
CA ASN A 57 -11.53 5.55 -3.33
C ASN A 57 -11.50 6.74 -2.37
N THR A 58 -11.16 7.92 -2.88
CA THR A 58 -11.09 9.19 -2.15
C THR A 58 -12.44 9.74 -1.70
N LYS A 59 -13.54 9.21 -2.26
CA LYS A 59 -14.90 9.52 -1.78
C LYS A 59 -15.23 8.79 -0.49
N THR A 60 -14.58 7.66 -0.24
CA THR A 60 -14.84 6.78 0.92
C THR A 60 -13.81 7.00 2.03
N ILE A 61 -12.55 7.27 1.66
CA ILE A 61 -11.49 7.63 2.60
C ILE A 61 -11.04 9.05 2.34
N SER A 62 -11.11 9.90 3.36
CA SER A 62 -10.58 11.26 3.29
C SER A 62 -9.07 11.22 3.25
N ASP A 63 -8.49 11.90 2.27
CA ASP A 63 -7.06 12.19 2.25
C ASP A 63 -6.76 13.22 3.35
N THR A 64 -6.55 12.76 4.58
CA THR A 64 -5.98 13.61 5.59
C THR A 64 -4.54 13.86 5.16
N LYS A 65 -4.32 14.98 4.45
CA LYS A 65 -2.97 15.49 4.21
C LYS A 65 -2.29 15.55 5.58
N ALA A 66 -1.28 14.71 5.80
CA ALA A 66 -0.35 14.92 6.89
C ALA A 66 0.25 16.31 6.63
N LYS A 67 -0.27 17.30 7.35
CA LYS A 67 0.24 18.67 7.33
C LYS A 67 1.69 18.56 7.78
N LYS A 68 2.61 18.90 6.88
CA LYS A 68 4.02 19.05 7.21
C LYS A 68 4.19 20.24 8.16
#